data_AF-A0A8H2DY39-F1
#
_entry.id   AF-A0A8H2DY39-F1
#
_cell.length_a   1.000
_cell.length_b   1.000
_cell.length_c   1.000
_cell.angle_alpha   90.00
_cell.angle_beta   90.00
_cell.angle_gamma   90.00
#
_symmetry.space_group_name_H-M   'P 1'
#
loop_
_entity.id
_entity.type
_entity.pdbx_description
1 polymer ?
#
loop_
_entity_poly.entity_id
_entity_poly.type
_entity_poly.pdbx_seq_one_letter_code
_entity_poly.pdbx_strand_id
1 'polypeptide(L)'
;MAYLEVRHVMSYANAALIFTPKKLCAFSTIPTTWKYTYSNTNNMVANFAYDIFTSSTSSTSATPEYEIMIWLGAYGGAGPISSTGSAIASTYIDGIIWNLYEGPNSQMTVFSFVASNAPVTSWSGDINNFIKYLTGNQGLPSSQYLITVEAGTEPFTNPTGVTSKLSVTEYSIAVN
;
A
#
# COMPACT_ATOMS: atom_id res chain seq x y z
N MET A 1 0.67 27.98 -13.74
CA MET A 1 1.73 27.77 -12.73
C MET A 1 1.05 27.49 -11.40
N ALA A 2 0.71 26.23 -11.13
CA ALA A 2 0.26 25.79 -9.81
C ALA A 2 1.40 24.93 -9.25
N TYR A 3 1.93 25.35 -8.11
CA TYR A 3 3.04 24.69 -7.43
C TYR A 3 2.68 23.21 -7.21
N LEU A 4 3.51 22.30 -7.71
CA LEU A 4 3.65 20.96 -7.14
C LEU A 4 4.20 21.17 -5.73
N GLU A 5 3.32 21.42 -4.76
CA GLU A 5 3.68 21.16 -3.37
C GLU A 5 4.04 19.67 -3.32
N VAL A 6 5.31 19.39 -3.08
CA VAL A 6 5.75 18.08 -2.65
C VAL A 6 5.04 17.83 -1.33
N ARG A 7 3.94 17.09 -1.38
CA ARG A 7 3.18 16.73 -0.20
C ARG A 7 3.93 15.60 0.48
N HIS A 8 4.61 15.91 1.57
CA HIS A 8 5.29 14.93 2.41
C HIS A 8 4.27 14.21 3.29
N VAL A 9 4.45 12.90 3.45
CA VAL A 9 3.69 12.11 4.42
C VAL A 9 4.05 12.56 5.84
N MET A 10 3.05 12.77 6.68
CA MET A 10 3.23 13.27 8.04
C MET A 10 3.29 12.16 9.09
N SER A 11 2.63 11.04 8.83
CA SER A 11 2.61 9.85 9.69
C SER A 11 2.11 8.64 8.90
N TYR A 12 2.28 7.44 9.47
CA TYR A 12 1.62 6.23 9.00
C TYR A 12 1.07 5.45 10.20
N ALA A 13 -0.11 5.83 10.68
CA ALA A 13 -0.77 5.09 11.75
C ALA A 13 -1.36 3.80 11.17
N ASN A 14 -0.86 2.65 11.63
CA ASN A 14 -1.16 1.35 11.02
C ASN A 14 -1.39 0.23 12.05
N ALA A 15 -1.94 -0.88 11.56
CA ALA A 15 -1.94 -2.17 12.24
C ALA A 15 -0.96 -3.13 11.54
N ALA A 16 0.13 -3.47 12.23
CA ALA A 16 1.18 -4.36 11.75
C ALA A 16 0.91 -5.82 12.17
N LEU A 17 0.97 -6.75 11.22
CA LEU A 17 0.92 -8.18 11.52
C LEU A 17 2.24 -8.64 12.14
N ILE A 18 2.17 -9.41 13.22
CA ILE A 18 3.34 -10.09 13.81
C ILE A 18 3.41 -11.51 13.23
N PHE A 19 4.51 -11.83 12.54
CA PHE A 19 4.72 -13.13 11.92
C PHE A 19 6.21 -13.45 11.77
N THR A 20 6.53 -14.70 11.45
CA THR A 20 7.89 -15.10 11.07
C THR A 20 8.11 -14.87 9.58
N PRO A 21 9.17 -14.15 9.16
CA PRO A 21 9.47 -13.94 7.75
C PRO A 21 9.56 -15.24 6.96
N LYS A 22 8.98 -15.24 5.77
CA LYS A 22 9.05 -16.35 4.80
C LYS A 22 9.28 -15.79 3.40
N LYS A 23 9.85 -16.61 2.53
CA LYS A 23 10.06 -16.22 1.12
C LYS A 23 8.72 -16.01 0.42
N LEU A 24 8.68 -15.04 -0.50
CA LEU A 24 7.50 -14.76 -1.32
C LEU A 24 6.98 -16.02 -2.03
N CYS A 25 7.90 -16.82 -2.60
CA CYS A 25 7.56 -18.06 -3.28
C CYS A 25 6.98 -19.16 -2.37
N ALA A 26 7.07 -19.03 -1.05
CA ALA A 26 6.56 -20.01 -0.09
C ALA A 26 5.10 -19.77 0.29
N PHE A 27 4.53 -18.59 0.00
CA PHE A 27 3.14 -18.29 0.36
C PHE A 27 2.15 -18.89 -0.62
N SER A 28 1.15 -19.57 -0.06
CA SER A 28 0.00 -20.05 -0.81
C SER A 28 -1.04 -18.93 -0.96
N THR A 29 -1.34 -18.24 0.16
CA THR A 29 -2.33 -17.18 0.27
C THR A 29 -1.99 -16.24 1.43
N ILE A 30 -2.32 -14.96 1.28
CA ILE A 30 -2.26 -13.93 2.31
C ILE A 30 -3.63 -13.25 2.33
N PRO A 31 -4.67 -13.93 2.85
CA PRO A 31 -6.02 -13.41 2.81
C PRO A 31 -6.14 -12.20 3.73
N THR A 32 -6.89 -11.20 3.29
CA THR A 32 -7.19 -10.02 4.09
C THR A 32 -8.61 -9.53 3.86
N THR A 33 -9.16 -8.87 4.87
CA THR A 33 -10.41 -8.12 4.77
C THR A 33 -10.25 -6.80 5.47
N TRP A 34 -10.81 -5.75 4.87
CA TRP A 34 -10.90 -4.44 5.46
C TRP A 34 -12.27 -3.80 5.26
N LYS A 35 -12.76 -3.16 6.32
CA LYS A 35 -13.89 -2.23 6.29
C LYS A 35 -13.55 -1.00 7.11
N TYR A 36 -13.69 0.16 6.50
CA TYR A 36 -13.39 1.42 7.17
C TYR A 36 -14.31 2.55 6.72
N THR A 37 -14.34 3.61 7.51
CA THR A 37 -14.90 4.90 7.13
C THR A 37 -13.85 5.98 7.37
N TYR A 38 -13.90 7.04 6.56
CA TYR A 38 -13.09 8.23 6.76
C TYR A 38 -14.02 9.45 6.78
N SER A 39 -14.10 10.15 7.91
CA SER A 39 -14.92 11.36 8.05
C SER A 39 -14.10 12.63 7.91
N ASN A 40 -14.78 13.72 7.52
CA ASN A 40 -14.20 15.06 7.30
C ASN A 40 -13.14 15.07 6.18
N THR A 41 -13.46 14.40 5.06
CA THR A 41 -12.53 14.23 3.93
C THR A 41 -12.38 15.46 3.03
N ASN A 42 -13.19 16.49 3.24
CA ASN A 42 -13.15 17.71 2.43
C ASN A 42 -11.83 18.44 2.68
N ASN A 43 -11.08 18.68 1.60
CA ASN A 43 -9.77 19.37 1.62
C ASN A 43 -8.67 18.69 2.46
N MET A 44 -8.88 17.46 2.92
CA MET A 44 -7.80 16.62 3.45
C MET A 44 -7.10 15.90 2.29
N VAL A 45 -5.83 15.56 2.48
CA VAL A 45 -5.04 14.79 1.54
C VAL A 45 -4.46 13.61 2.31
N ALA A 46 -4.91 12.41 1.95
CA ALA A 46 -4.51 11.18 2.63
C ALA A 46 -4.67 9.98 1.70
N ASN A 47 -3.99 8.89 2.00
CA ASN A 47 -4.34 7.59 1.46
C ASN A 47 -4.91 6.67 2.55
N PHE A 48 -5.36 5.49 2.14
CA PHE A 48 -5.55 4.34 3.03
C PHE A 48 -5.03 3.12 2.30
N ALA A 49 -4.00 2.48 2.84
CA ALA A 49 -3.18 1.53 2.12
C ALA A 49 -2.65 0.40 3.00
N TYR A 50 -2.53 -0.77 2.40
CA TYR A 50 -1.56 -1.76 2.86
C TYR A 50 -0.16 -1.28 2.51
N ASP A 51 0.79 -1.55 3.39
CA ASP A 51 2.21 -1.26 3.21
C ASP A 51 3.04 -2.49 3.57
N ILE A 52 3.84 -2.96 2.62
CA ILE A 52 4.41 -4.31 2.63
C ILE A 52 5.88 -4.20 2.25
N PHE A 53 6.75 -4.69 3.10
CA PHE A 53 8.19 -4.63 2.86
C PHE A 53 8.78 -6.01 2.63
N THR A 54 9.75 -6.07 1.71
CA THR A 54 10.54 -7.28 1.46
C THR A 54 12.04 -7.01 1.55
N SER A 55 12.80 -8.04 1.90
CA SER A 55 14.26 -7.99 1.95
C SER A 55 14.86 -9.33 1.51
N SER A 56 16.10 -9.31 1.02
CA SER A 56 16.90 -10.51 0.79
C SER A 56 17.24 -11.26 2.09
N THR A 57 17.08 -10.61 3.25
CA THR A 57 17.39 -11.16 4.57
C THR A 57 16.13 -11.56 5.34
N SER A 58 16.13 -12.76 5.93
CA SER A 58 15.02 -13.30 6.72
C SER A 58 14.95 -12.70 8.15
N SER A 59 14.56 -11.43 8.27
CA SER A 59 14.39 -10.76 9.56
C SER A 59 13.38 -9.63 9.47
N THR A 60 12.50 -9.49 10.47
CA THR A 60 11.57 -8.34 10.59
C THR A 60 12.28 -7.02 10.88
N SER A 61 13.58 -7.05 11.18
CA SER A 61 14.44 -5.86 11.33
C SER A 61 15.43 -5.71 10.17
N ALA A 62 15.30 -6.51 9.11
CA ALA A 62 16.12 -6.36 7.92
C ALA A 62 15.82 -5.02 7.23
N THR A 63 16.84 -4.45 6.59
CA THR A 63 16.62 -3.26 5.78
C THR A 63 15.79 -3.64 4.55
N PRO A 64 14.67 -2.94 4.29
CA PRO A 64 13.85 -3.22 3.12
C PRO A 64 14.57 -2.90 1.81
N GLU A 65 14.29 -3.71 0.79
CA GLU A 65 14.77 -3.55 -0.59
C GLU A 65 13.61 -3.22 -1.54
N TYR A 66 12.40 -3.69 -1.21
CA TYR A 66 11.18 -3.38 -1.94
C TYR A 66 10.07 -3.01 -0.97
N GLU A 67 9.22 -2.10 -1.42
CA GLU A 67 8.00 -1.66 -0.77
C GLU A 67 6.85 -1.89 -1.75
N ILE A 68 5.77 -2.50 -1.28
CA ILE A 68 4.58 -2.82 -2.08
C ILE A 68 3.38 -2.24 -1.36
N MET A 69 2.86 -1.15 -1.91
CA MET A 69 1.67 -0.51 -1.37
C MET A 69 0.42 -0.90 -2.16
N ILE A 70 -0.70 -1.10 -1.48
CA ILE A 70 -2.01 -1.37 -2.09
C ILE A 70 -3.00 -0.34 -1.54
N TRP A 71 -3.26 0.70 -2.34
CA TRP A 71 -4.06 1.86 -1.94
C TRP A 71 -5.53 1.63 -2.27
N LEU A 72 -6.32 1.38 -1.22
CA LEU A 72 -7.78 1.36 -1.30
C LEU A 72 -8.36 2.77 -1.28
N GLY A 73 -7.70 3.73 -0.64
CA GLY A 73 -8.13 5.12 -0.55
C GLY A 73 -7.11 6.08 -1.12
N ALA A 74 -7.57 7.04 -1.94
CA ALA A 74 -6.80 8.20 -2.39
C ALA A 74 -7.69 9.44 -2.28
N TYR A 75 -7.41 10.29 -1.30
CA TYR A 75 -8.22 11.46 -0.95
C TYR A 75 -7.47 12.76 -1.27
N GLY A 76 -8.19 13.77 -1.77
CA GLY A 76 -7.65 15.11 -1.97
C GLY A 76 -6.49 15.23 -2.96
N GLY A 77 -6.35 14.25 -3.87
CA GLY A 77 -5.25 14.19 -4.83
C GLY A 77 -3.95 13.60 -4.28
N ALA A 78 -4.00 12.81 -3.20
CA ALA A 78 -2.86 11.98 -2.80
C ALA A 78 -2.42 11.09 -3.98
N GLY A 79 -1.12 11.06 -4.24
CA GLY A 79 -0.52 10.29 -5.34
C GLY A 79 0.62 9.40 -4.84
N PRO A 80 0.81 8.21 -5.42
CA PRO A 80 1.88 7.30 -5.03
C PRO A 80 3.25 7.77 -5.51
N ILE A 81 4.31 7.17 -4.97
CA ILE A 81 5.66 7.30 -5.49
C ILE A 81 5.69 6.79 -6.93
N SER A 82 6.22 7.60 -7.84
CA SER A 82 6.31 7.28 -9.26
C SER A 82 7.45 8.02 -9.94
N SER A 83 8.29 7.30 -10.69
CA SER A 83 9.36 7.90 -11.49
C SER A 83 8.85 8.78 -12.63
N THR A 84 7.66 8.48 -13.17
CA THR A 84 7.10 9.15 -14.36
C THR A 84 5.85 9.99 -14.05
N GLY A 85 5.29 9.85 -12.85
CA GLY A 85 3.98 10.40 -12.48
C GLY A 85 2.80 9.71 -13.19
N SER A 86 3.05 8.61 -13.92
CA SER A 86 2.03 7.84 -14.66
C SER A 86 2.08 6.37 -14.28
N ALA A 87 0.94 5.69 -14.41
CA ALA A 87 0.88 4.25 -14.18
C ALA A 87 1.73 3.52 -15.23
N ILE A 88 2.53 2.56 -14.79
CA ILE A 88 3.32 1.68 -15.67
C ILE A 88 2.49 0.52 -16.21
N ALA A 89 1.39 0.17 -15.53
CA ALA A 89 0.46 -0.86 -15.94
C ALA A 89 -0.94 -0.65 -15.31
N SER A 90 -1.94 -1.34 -15.85
CA SER A 90 -3.26 -1.51 -15.26
C SER A 90 -3.61 -2.99 -15.22
N THR A 91 -4.04 -3.50 -14.07
CA THR A 91 -4.26 -4.95 -13.87
C THR A 91 -5.52 -5.22 -13.04
N TYR A 92 -6.20 -6.33 -13.33
CA TYR A 92 -7.39 -6.77 -12.59
C TYR A 92 -7.01 -7.82 -11.55
N ILE A 93 -7.14 -7.48 -10.27
CA ILE A 93 -6.80 -8.35 -9.14
C ILE A 93 -7.93 -8.27 -8.12
N ASP A 94 -8.45 -9.43 -7.71
CA ASP A 94 -9.45 -9.58 -6.64
C ASP A 94 -10.63 -8.61 -6.74
N GLY A 95 -11.24 -8.53 -7.93
CA GLY A 95 -12.44 -7.75 -8.15
C GLY A 95 -12.23 -6.30 -8.56
N ILE A 96 -11.00 -5.78 -8.51
CA ILE A 96 -10.68 -4.36 -8.74
C ILE A 96 -9.66 -4.22 -9.87
N ILE A 97 -9.81 -3.16 -10.67
CA ILE A 97 -8.75 -2.68 -11.57
C ILE A 97 -7.81 -1.77 -10.78
N TRP A 98 -6.53 -2.08 -10.80
CA TRP A 98 -5.46 -1.36 -10.11
C TRP A 98 -4.53 -0.70 -11.11
N ASN A 99 -4.27 0.59 -10.91
CA ASN A 99 -3.22 1.31 -11.62
C ASN A 99 -1.91 1.12 -10.86
N LEU A 100 -0.93 0.47 -11.47
CA LEU A 100 0.38 0.22 -10.87
C LEU A 100 1.33 1.37 -11.19
N TYR A 101 1.97 1.90 -10.16
CA TYR A 101 3.04 2.88 -10.23
C TYR A 101 4.32 2.29 -9.68
N GLU A 102 5.46 2.79 -10.15
CA GLU A 102 6.79 2.39 -9.70
C GLU A 102 7.68 3.63 -9.55
N GLY A 103 8.44 3.70 -8.45
CA GLY A 103 9.50 4.68 -8.29
C GLY A 103 10.45 4.37 -7.12
N PRO A 104 11.61 5.04 -7.07
CA PRO A 104 12.58 4.85 -6.01
C PRO A 104 12.21 5.60 -4.73
N ASN A 105 12.49 5.01 -3.57
CA ASN A 105 12.46 5.68 -2.27
C ASN A 105 13.66 5.22 -1.43
N SER A 106 14.66 6.10 -1.24
CA SER A 106 15.96 5.70 -0.70
C SER A 106 16.55 4.52 -1.50
N GLN A 107 16.91 3.43 -0.86
CA GLN A 107 17.39 2.18 -1.47
C GLN A 107 16.29 1.26 -2.00
N MET A 108 15.01 1.59 -1.77
CA MET A 108 13.89 0.72 -2.12
C MET A 108 13.39 1.01 -3.53
N THR A 109 12.92 -0.04 -4.21
CA THR A 109 11.95 0.10 -5.30
C THR A 109 10.54 0.00 -4.72
N VAL A 110 9.74 1.05 -4.92
CA VAL A 110 8.35 1.11 -4.43
C VAL A 110 7.40 0.80 -5.58
N PHE A 111 6.57 -0.22 -5.38
CA PHE A 111 5.43 -0.53 -6.23
C PHE A 111 4.14 -0.10 -5.53
N SER A 112 3.31 0.69 -6.19
CA SER A 112 2.03 1.15 -5.61
C SER A 112 0.88 0.78 -6.53
N PHE A 113 0.00 -0.09 -6.07
CA PHE A 113 -1.27 -0.40 -6.72
C PHE A 113 -2.35 0.55 -6.19
N VAL A 114 -2.85 1.45 -7.03
CA VAL A 114 -3.94 2.36 -6.66
C VAL A 114 -5.25 1.87 -7.27
N ALA A 115 -6.26 1.63 -6.44
CA ALA A 115 -7.58 1.21 -6.92
C ALA A 115 -8.14 2.29 -7.87
N SER A 116 -8.50 1.89 -9.09
CA SER A 116 -9.02 2.81 -10.12
C SER A 116 -10.35 3.46 -9.73
N ASN A 117 -11.10 2.82 -8.82
CA ASN A 117 -12.35 3.29 -8.25
C ASN A 117 -12.21 3.74 -6.79
N ALA A 118 -11.00 4.10 -6.34
CA ALA A 118 -10.78 4.62 -5.00
C ALA A 118 -11.68 5.85 -4.71
N PRO A 119 -12.19 6.01 -3.47
CA PRO A 119 -11.96 5.12 -2.32
C PRO A 119 -12.84 3.85 -2.33
N VAL A 120 -12.21 2.72 -2.00
CA VAL A 120 -12.85 1.43 -1.75
C VAL A 120 -12.89 1.20 -0.24
N THR A 121 -14.05 1.39 0.38
CA THR A 121 -14.20 1.38 1.85
C THR A 121 -14.49 0.01 2.46
N SER A 122 -14.76 -1.00 1.63
CA SER A 122 -14.93 -2.40 2.02
C SER A 122 -14.32 -3.29 0.94
N TRP A 123 -13.32 -4.09 1.30
CA TRP A 123 -12.64 -4.99 0.38
C TRP A 123 -12.15 -6.26 1.07
N SER A 124 -12.19 -7.37 0.36
CA SER A 124 -11.61 -8.66 0.76
C SER A 124 -10.87 -9.23 -0.44
N GLY A 125 -9.68 -9.75 -0.22
CA GLY A 125 -8.84 -10.31 -1.28
C GLY A 125 -7.62 -11.03 -0.73
N ASP A 126 -6.62 -11.25 -1.59
CA ASP A 126 -5.40 -11.97 -1.27
C ASP A 126 -4.17 -11.17 -1.73
N ILE A 127 -3.39 -10.68 -0.77
CA ILE A 127 -2.17 -9.91 -1.03
C ILE A 127 -1.16 -10.72 -1.88
N ASN A 128 -1.17 -12.05 -1.79
CA ASN A 128 -0.30 -12.91 -2.58
C ASN A 128 -0.58 -12.76 -4.10
N ASN A 129 -1.77 -12.34 -4.52
CA ASN A 129 -2.06 -12.11 -5.93
C ASN A 129 -1.31 -10.88 -6.49
N PHE A 130 -1.13 -9.84 -5.67
CA PHE A 130 -0.29 -8.68 -6.02
C PHE A 130 1.19 -9.06 -6.09
N ILE A 131 1.65 -9.85 -5.13
CA ILE A 131 3.03 -10.36 -5.10
C ILE A 131 3.30 -11.25 -6.33
N LYS A 132 2.39 -12.15 -6.69
CA LYS A 132 2.48 -12.97 -7.90
C LYS A 132 2.52 -12.11 -9.17
N TYR A 133 1.70 -11.06 -9.23
CA TYR A 133 1.75 -10.13 -10.35
C TYR A 133 3.13 -9.46 -10.46
N LEU A 134 3.68 -8.94 -9.37
CA LEU A 134 5.00 -8.29 -9.39
C LEU A 134 6.13 -9.25 -9.72
N THR A 135 6.13 -10.44 -9.12
CA THR A 135 7.18 -11.45 -9.39
C THR A 135 7.12 -12.01 -10.80
N GLY A 136 5.94 -12.06 -11.42
CA GLY A 136 5.77 -12.51 -12.80
C GLY A 136 6.00 -11.43 -13.86
N ASN A 137 5.74 -10.16 -13.55
CA ASN A 137 5.67 -9.10 -14.57
C ASN A 137 6.59 -7.89 -14.33
N GLN A 138 7.04 -7.66 -13.10
CA GLN A 138 7.71 -6.41 -12.69
C GLN A 138 9.05 -6.64 -12.01
N GLY A 139 9.62 -7.85 -12.14
CA GLY A 139 11.00 -8.13 -11.71
C GLY A 139 11.22 -8.23 -10.20
N LEU A 140 10.17 -8.22 -9.36
CA LEU A 140 10.30 -8.52 -7.92
C LEU A 140 10.83 -9.96 -7.75
N PRO A 141 11.98 -10.19 -7.09
CA PRO A 141 12.50 -11.55 -6.97
C PRO A 141 11.63 -12.37 -6.00
N SER A 142 11.07 -13.50 -6.47
CA SER A 142 10.27 -14.41 -5.63
C SER A 142 11.04 -15.03 -4.47
N SER A 143 12.38 -14.91 -4.46
CA SER A 143 13.27 -15.32 -3.37
C SER A 143 13.36 -14.33 -2.20
N GLN A 144 12.83 -13.11 -2.36
CA GLN A 144 12.74 -12.12 -1.27
C GLN A 144 11.94 -12.68 -0.09
N TYR A 145 12.23 -12.23 1.12
CA TYR A 145 11.45 -12.50 2.31
C TYR A 145 10.43 -11.39 2.51
N LEU A 146 9.19 -11.76 2.79
CA LEU A 146 8.19 -10.86 3.35
C LEU A 146 8.58 -10.57 4.80
N ILE A 147 8.85 -9.32 5.14
CA ILE A 147 9.36 -8.93 6.47
C ILE A 147 8.38 -8.07 7.26
N THR A 148 7.48 -7.36 6.56
CA THR A 148 6.48 -6.48 7.17
C THR A 148 5.19 -6.53 6.37
N VAL A 149 4.06 -6.54 7.06
CA VAL A 149 2.73 -6.36 6.48
C VAL A 149 1.93 -5.44 7.39
N GLU A 150 1.68 -4.24 6.91
CA GLU A 150 0.99 -3.18 7.62
C GLU A 150 -0.22 -2.72 6.82
N ALA A 151 -1.17 -2.12 7.54
CA ALA A 151 -2.35 -1.55 6.94
C ALA A 151 -2.75 -0.30 7.74
N GLY A 152 -2.70 0.86 7.10
CA GLY A 152 -2.92 2.15 7.75
C GLY A 152 -3.29 3.29 6.80
N THR A 153 -3.03 4.51 7.24
CA THR A 153 -3.28 5.75 6.47
C THR A 153 -2.08 6.69 6.56
N GLU A 154 -1.71 7.26 5.41
CA GLU A 154 -0.73 8.33 5.30
C GLU A 154 -1.44 9.66 5.08
N PRO A 155 -1.63 10.49 6.12
CA PRO A 155 -2.03 11.88 5.95
C PRO A 155 -0.87 12.72 5.44
N PHE A 156 -1.16 13.56 4.44
CA PHE A 156 -0.22 14.53 3.89
C PHE A 156 -0.55 15.93 4.40
N THR A 157 -1.80 16.35 4.24
CA THR A 157 -2.29 17.64 4.73
C THR A 157 -3.72 17.53 5.20
N ASN A 158 -4.09 18.41 6.13
CA ASN A 158 -5.46 18.55 6.61
C ASN A 158 -5.73 20.03 6.92
N PRO A 159 -6.92 20.58 6.64
CA PRO A 159 -7.19 21.98 6.94
C PRO A 159 -7.07 22.29 8.43
N THR A 160 -6.55 23.47 8.74
CA THR A 160 -6.45 23.96 10.12
C THR A 160 -7.80 23.95 10.82
N GLY A 161 -7.87 23.37 12.02
CA GLY A 161 -9.09 23.28 12.81
C GLY A 161 -10.06 22.16 12.40
N VAL A 162 -9.71 21.33 11.41
CA VAL A 162 -10.47 20.14 11.04
C VAL A 162 -9.78 18.89 11.61
N THR A 163 -10.56 17.96 12.17
CA THR A 163 -10.07 16.64 12.56
C THR A 163 -10.67 15.60 11.64
N SER A 164 -9.86 15.05 10.75
CA SER A 164 -10.25 13.88 9.95
C SER A 164 -10.09 12.62 10.79
N LYS A 165 -11.04 11.70 10.65
CA LYS A 165 -11.06 10.47 11.46
C LYS A 165 -11.23 9.26 10.58
N LEU A 166 -10.21 8.41 10.57
CA LEU A 166 -10.30 7.05 10.07
C LEU A 166 -10.91 6.16 11.16
N SER A 167 -11.90 5.35 10.82
CA SER A 167 -12.47 4.33 11.71
C SER A 167 -12.50 3.00 10.97
N VAL A 168 -11.67 2.06 11.38
CA VAL A 168 -11.63 0.69 10.85
C VAL A 168 -12.58 -0.17 11.69
N THR A 169 -13.64 -0.67 11.07
CA THR A 169 -14.66 -1.50 11.75
C THR A 169 -14.38 -2.99 11.62
N GLU A 170 -13.60 -3.39 10.62
CA GLU A 170 -13.15 -4.76 10.44
C GLU A 170 -11.77 -4.76 9.80
N TYR A 171 -10.83 -5.50 10.40
CA TYR A 171 -9.53 -5.83 9.80
C TYR A 171 -9.17 -7.27 10.13
N SER A 172 -8.79 -8.01 9.11
CA SER A 172 -8.14 -9.29 9.25
C SER A 172 -7.04 -9.45 8.21
N ILE A 173 -5.97 -10.13 8.60
CA ILE A 173 -4.92 -10.57 7.70
C ILE A 173 -4.23 -11.79 8.29
N ALA A 174 -3.81 -12.71 7.42
CA ALA A 174 -3.02 -13.89 7.81
C ALA A 174 -2.00 -14.21 6.73
N VAL A 175 -0.86 -14.79 7.11
CA VAL A 175 0.17 -15.27 6.19
C VAL A 175 0.21 -16.80 6.21
N ASN A 176 -0.16 -17.46 5.09
CA ASN A 176 -0.29 -18.92 4.99
C ASN A 176 0.75 -19.55 4.04
#